data_AF-A0A968Y5Z3-F1
#
_entry.id   AF-A0A968Y5Z3-F1
#
_cell.length_a   1.000
_cell.length_b   1.000
_cell.length_c   1.000
_cell.angle_alpha   90.00
_cell.angle_beta   90.00
_cell.angle_gamma   90.00
#
_symmetry.space_group_name_H-M   'P 1'
#
loop_
_entity.id
_entity.type
_entity.pdbx_description
1 polymer ?
#
loop_
_entity_poly.entity_id
_entity_poly.type
_entity_poly.pdbx_seq_one_letter_code
_entity_poly.pdbx_strand_id
1 'polypeptide(L)'
;TDNSAINLGGTVEGGQNVTQNNYNFPEPKQAEATQTVSDLLQDIRRRYPQATDAEILEIVDRGLADMQQNNPEKWRKWVDILSVVFAGGVEAIKIIAPALGIPIEIGKRLYEIYDRNRQQLPKGK
;
A
#
# COMPACT_ATOMS: atom_id res chain seq x y z
N THR A 1 41.08 19.50 8.80
CA THR A 1 40.27 20.45 9.60
C THR A 1 39.94 21.58 8.67
N ASP A 2 38.71 21.97 8.37
CA ASP A 2 37.39 21.59 8.85
C ASP A 2 36.37 22.16 7.82
N ASN A 3 35.25 21.45 7.64
CA ASN A 3 33.89 21.86 7.27
C ASN A 3 33.64 23.07 6.30
N SER A 4 32.97 22.91 5.16
CA SER A 4 31.55 22.54 4.87
C SER A 4 30.65 23.76 4.65
N ALA A 5 30.15 23.88 3.40
CA ALA A 5 28.90 24.51 2.91
C ALA A 5 28.65 26.01 3.24
N ILE A 6 27.99 26.83 2.42
CA ILE A 6 26.66 26.71 1.83
C ILE A 6 26.58 27.74 0.70
N ASN A 7 26.00 27.41 -0.46
CA ASN A 7 25.25 28.41 -1.21
C ASN A 7 23.98 27.82 -1.81
N LEU A 8 22.89 28.48 -1.43
CA LEU A 8 21.51 28.24 -1.76
C LEU A 8 21.23 28.56 -3.23
N GLY A 9 20.24 27.87 -3.80
CA GLY A 9 19.40 28.44 -4.85
C GLY A 9 19.23 27.54 -6.06
N GLY A 10 18.11 26.81 -6.10
CA GLY A 10 17.68 26.07 -7.29
C GLY A 10 16.28 25.50 -7.10
N THR A 11 15.29 26.32 -7.44
CA THR A 11 13.89 26.06 -7.78
C THR A 11 13.37 24.61 -7.65
N VAL A 12 12.37 24.39 -6.79
CA VAL A 12 11.45 23.26 -6.93
C VAL A 12 10.01 23.77 -7.03
N GLU A 13 9.59 24.01 -8.26
CA GLU A 13 8.18 24.13 -8.63
C GLU A 13 7.55 22.73 -8.59
N GLY A 14 6.44 22.60 -7.86
CA GLY A 14 5.36 21.65 -8.16
C GLY A 14 5.72 20.18 -8.40
N GLY A 15 6.33 19.51 -7.43
CA GLY A 15 6.38 18.05 -7.36
C GLY A 15 5.81 17.61 -6.04
N GLN A 16 4.76 16.77 -6.05
CA GLN A 16 4.14 16.22 -4.85
C GLN A 16 5.24 15.79 -3.86
N ASN A 17 5.29 16.46 -2.71
CA ASN A 17 6.05 16.01 -1.56
C ASN A 17 5.48 14.64 -1.19
N VAL A 18 6.06 13.57 -1.75
CA VAL A 18 5.95 12.25 -1.15
C VAL A 18 6.73 12.40 0.14
N THR A 19 6.02 12.81 1.20
CA THR A 19 6.59 12.85 2.52
C THR A 19 7.07 11.43 2.77
N GLN A 20 8.39 11.22 2.74
CA GLN A 20 9.00 10.02 3.30
C GLN A 20 8.73 10.11 4.79
N ASN A 21 7.50 9.80 5.18
CA ASN A 21 7.14 9.63 6.57
C ASN A 21 8.03 8.48 7.03
N ASN A 22 8.93 8.78 7.97
CA ASN A 22 9.84 7.83 8.58
C ASN A 22 9.03 6.89 9.51
N TYR A 23 8.14 6.09 8.93
CA TYR A 23 7.43 5.04 9.62
C TYR A 23 8.44 3.95 9.94
N ASN A 24 8.59 3.66 11.23
CA ASN A 24 9.46 2.59 11.69
C ASN A 24 8.79 1.24 11.41
N PHE A 25 8.91 0.78 10.16
CA PHE A 25 8.50 -0.56 9.79
C PHE A 25 9.44 -1.56 10.45
N PRO A 26 8.91 -2.58 11.17
CA PRO A 26 9.74 -3.61 11.77
C PRO A 26 10.55 -4.41 10.73
N GLU A 27 10.10 -4.48 9.48
CA GLU A 27 10.79 -5.19 8.40
C GLU A 27 11.06 -4.29 7.18
N PRO A 28 12.27 -4.30 6.60
CA PRO A 28 12.60 -3.52 5.41
C PRO A 28 11.69 -3.81 4.20
N LYS A 29 11.27 -5.07 4.04
CA LYS A 29 10.35 -5.50 2.97
C LYS A 29 8.93 -4.93 3.16
N GLN A 30 8.55 -4.60 4.39
CA GLN A 30 7.25 -4.02 4.69
C GLN A 30 7.17 -2.58 4.18
N ALA A 31 8.26 -1.81 4.24
CA ALA A 31 8.32 -0.47 3.67
C ALA A 31 8.07 -0.50 2.14
N GLU A 32 8.79 -1.36 1.42
CA GLU A 32 8.66 -1.50 -0.05
C GLU A 32 7.27 -1.99 -0.46
N ALA A 33 6.73 -3.00 0.25
CA ALA A 33 5.39 -3.52 -0.01
C ALA A 33 4.31 -2.45 0.28
N THR A 34 4.48 -1.67 1.36
CA THR A 34 3.57 -0.57 1.71
C THR A 34 3.62 0.53 0.66
N GLN A 35 4.81 0.88 0.16
CA GLN A 35 4.96 1.84 -0.93
C GLN A 35 4.24 1.35 -2.19
N THR A 36 4.41 0.07 -2.54
CA THR A 36 3.74 -0.54 -3.71
C THR A 36 2.21 -0.44 -3.60
N VAL A 37 1.65 -0.68 -2.40
CA VAL A 37 0.20 -0.52 -2.16
C VAL A 37 -0.20 0.96 -2.18
N SER A 38 0.61 1.86 -1.62
CA SER A 38 0.36 3.31 -1.68
C SER A 38 0.27 3.78 -3.13
N ASP A 39 1.22 3.37 -3.98
CA ASP A 39 1.25 3.75 -5.40
C ASP A 39 0.01 3.25 -6.14
N LEU A 40 -0.44 2.02 -5.87
CA LEU A 40 -1.70 1.50 -6.40
C LEU A 40 -2.90 2.37 -5.98
N LEU A 41 -3.02 2.67 -4.68
CA LEU A 41 -4.14 3.46 -4.18
C LEU A 41 -4.13 4.88 -4.74
N GLN A 42 -2.96 5.49 -4.90
CA GLN A 42 -2.81 6.80 -5.53
C GLN A 42 -3.17 6.78 -7.01
N ASP A 43 -2.78 5.74 -7.75
CA ASP A 43 -3.13 5.59 -9.16
C ASP A 43 -4.65 5.42 -9.35
N ILE A 44 -5.30 4.63 -8.48
CA ILE A 44 -6.77 4.50 -8.48
C ILE A 44 -7.40 5.87 -8.16
N ARG A 45 -6.95 6.58 -7.12
CA ARG A 45 -7.44 7.92 -6.78
C ARG A 45 -7.29 8.91 -7.94
N ARG A 46 -6.18 8.85 -8.68
CA ARG A 46 -5.94 9.70 -9.85
C ARG A 46 -6.91 9.40 -10.99
N ARG A 47 -7.23 8.13 -11.23
CA ARG A 47 -8.20 7.70 -12.25
C ARG A 47 -9.64 7.99 -11.85
N TYR A 48 -9.95 7.93 -10.55
CA TYR A 48 -11.29 8.12 -9.99
C TYR A 48 -11.26 9.21 -8.91
N PRO A 49 -11.04 10.50 -9.30
CA PRO A 49 -10.82 11.58 -8.34
C PRO A 49 -12.04 11.92 -7.47
N GLN A 50 -13.24 11.44 -7.85
CA GLN A 50 -14.49 11.63 -7.11
C GLN A 50 -14.87 10.41 -6.27
N ALA A 51 -14.10 9.31 -6.34
CA ALA A 51 -14.39 8.10 -5.60
C ALA A 51 -14.05 8.27 -4.12
N THR A 52 -14.94 7.80 -3.26
CA THR A 52 -14.70 7.67 -1.82
C THR A 52 -13.67 6.58 -1.54
N ASP A 53 -13.07 6.58 -0.35
CA ASP A 53 -12.15 5.51 0.07
C ASP A 53 -12.79 4.12 0.02
N ALA A 54 -14.10 4.03 0.26
CA ALA A 54 -14.85 2.77 0.16
C ALA A 54 -14.92 2.27 -1.30
N GLU A 55 -15.22 3.15 -2.25
CA GLU A 55 -15.25 2.82 -3.68
C GLU A 55 -13.85 2.46 -4.20
N ILE A 56 -12.81 3.13 -3.73
CA ILE A 56 -11.42 2.79 -4.04
C ILE A 56 -11.09 1.36 -3.58
N LEU A 57 -11.48 0.98 -2.37
CA LEU A 57 -11.29 -0.39 -1.88
C LEU A 57 -12.13 -1.41 -2.65
N GLU A 58 -13.32 -1.03 -3.09
CA GLU A 58 -14.14 -1.88 -3.94
C GLU A 58 -13.49 -2.14 -5.30
N ILE A 59 -12.82 -1.13 -5.87
CA ILE A 59 -12.02 -1.29 -7.10
C ILE A 59 -10.86 -2.25 -6.86
N VAL A 60 -10.15 -2.14 -5.73
CA VAL A 60 -9.07 -3.07 -5.36
C VAL A 60 -9.60 -4.49 -5.23
N ASP A 61 -10.72 -4.68 -4.52
CA ASP A 61 -11.32 -5.99 -4.30
C ASP A 61 -11.77 -6.65 -5.61
N ARG A 62 -12.52 -5.92 -6.44
CA ARG A 62 -12.93 -6.38 -7.77
C ARG A 62 -11.72 -6.69 -8.65
N GLY A 63 -10.67 -5.88 -8.57
CA GLY A 63 -9.42 -6.12 -9.29
C GLY A 63 -8.72 -7.41 -8.86
N LEU A 64 -8.70 -7.72 -7.56
CA LEU A 64 -8.17 -8.99 -7.06
C LEU A 64 -9.02 -10.17 -7.51
N ALA A 65 -10.35 -10.07 -7.41
CA ALA A 65 -11.26 -11.12 -7.85
C ALA A 65 -11.15 -11.41 -9.36
N ASP A 66 -11.05 -10.36 -10.18
CA ASP A 66 -10.83 -10.48 -11.62
C ASP A 66 -9.47 -11.13 -11.93
N MET A 67 -8.39 -10.67 -11.27
CA MET A 67 -7.07 -11.28 -11.42
C MET A 67 -7.06 -12.74 -10.99
N GLN A 68 -7.80 -13.13 -9.97
CA GLN A 68 -7.86 -14.53 -9.54
C GLN A 68 -8.36 -15.46 -10.66
N GLN A 69 -9.33 -14.99 -11.45
CA GLN A 69 -9.91 -15.77 -12.55
C GLN A 69 -9.08 -15.69 -13.82
N ASN A 70 -8.58 -14.49 -14.15
CA ASN A 70 -8.00 -14.19 -15.45
C ASN A 70 -6.46 -14.14 -15.46
N ASN A 71 -5.83 -13.96 -14.29
CA ASN A 71 -4.38 -13.89 -14.14
C ASN A 71 -3.91 -14.35 -12.74
N PRO A 72 -4.04 -15.65 -12.42
CA PRO A 72 -3.82 -16.17 -11.07
C PRO A 72 -2.38 -15.98 -10.55
N GLU A 73 -1.38 -15.90 -11.44
CA GLU A 73 0.00 -15.60 -11.05
C GLU A 73 0.13 -14.16 -10.53
N LYS A 74 -0.48 -13.19 -11.21
CA LYS A 74 -0.49 -11.79 -10.77
C LYS A 74 -1.32 -11.62 -9.50
N TRP A 75 -2.46 -12.31 -9.39
CA TRP A 75 -3.24 -12.35 -8.16
C TRP A 75 -2.41 -12.84 -6.98
N ARG A 76 -1.71 -13.97 -7.13
CA ARG A 76 -0.85 -14.52 -6.08
C ARG A 76 0.23 -13.54 -5.64
N LYS A 77 0.88 -12.84 -6.59
CA LYS A 77 1.87 -11.79 -6.28
C LYS A 77 1.26 -10.66 -5.43
N TRP A 78 0.05 -10.21 -5.74
CA TRP A 78 -0.62 -9.19 -4.93
C TRP A 78 -1.00 -9.70 -3.54
N VAL A 79 -1.46 -10.94 -3.41
CA VAL A 79 -1.70 -11.56 -2.11
C VAL A 79 -0.41 -11.66 -1.30
N ASP A 80 0.71 -12.00 -1.93
CA ASP A 80 2.03 -12.05 -1.28
C ASP A 80 2.49 -10.66 -0.82
N ILE A 81 2.33 -9.61 -1.65
CA ILE A 81 2.62 -8.22 -1.26
C ILE A 81 1.78 -7.81 -0.04
N LEU A 82 0.47 -8.09 -0.07
CA LEU A 82 -0.42 -7.77 1.05
C LEU A 82 -0.07 -8.58 2.31
N SER A 83 0.45 -9.81 2.16
CA SER A 83 0.92 -10.59 3.30
C SER A 83 2.11 -9.94 4.01
N VAL A 84 3.00 -9.29 3.25
CA VAL A 84 4.15 -8.55 3.79
C VAL A 84 3.68 -7.25 4.44
N VAL A 85 2.76 -6.52 3.80
CA VAL A 85 2.12 -5.31 4.38
C VAL A 85 1.50 -5.63 5.74
N PHE A 86 0.80 -6.76 5.86
CA PHE A 86 0.08 -7.17 7.06
C PHE A 86 0.77 -8.29 7.85
N ALA A 87 2.10 -8.38 7.83
CA ALA A 87 2.85 -9.42 8.56
C ALA A 87 2.54 -9.46 10.07
N GLY A 88 2.18 -8.32 10.67
CA GLY A 88 1.72 -8.20 12.06
C GLY A 88 0.21 -8.44 12.28
N GLY A 89 -0.51 -8.97 11.28
CA GLY A 89 -1.96 -9.13 11.32
C GLY A 89 -2.71 -7.80 11.45
N VAL A 90 -3.83 -7.81 12.18
CA VAL A 90 -4.65 -6.62 12.43
C VAL A 90 -3.89 -5.49 13.14
N GLU A 91 -2.87 -5.81 13.95
CA GLU A 91 -2.07 -4.81 14.65
C GLU A 91 -1.19 -3.98 13.70
N ALA A 92 -0.80 -4.56 12.55
CA ALA A 92 -0.04 -3.84 11.52
C ALA A 92 -0.80 -2.63 10.95
N ILE A 93 -2.13 -2.64 11.01
CA ILE A 93 -2.99 -1.55 10.48
C ILE A 93 -2.65 -0.21 11.13
N LYS A 94 -2.27 -0.20 12.41
CA LYS A 94 -1.91 1.04 13.15
C LYS A 94 -0.67 1.73 12.56
N ILE A 95 0.20 0.97 11.91
CA ILE A 95 1.42 1.45 11.26
C ILE A 95 1.14 1.75 9.78
N ILE A 96 0.41 0.85 9.12
CA ILE A 96 0.19 0.87 7.67
C ILE A 96 -0.85 1.92 7.25
N ALA A 97 -1.96 2.08 7.96
CA ALA A 97 -3.02 3.01 7.55
C ALA A 97 -2.51 4.47 7.46
N PRO A 98 -1.74 4.99 8.44
CA PRO A 98 -1.08 6.28 8.30
C PRO A 98 -0.11 6.34 7.12
N ALA A 99 0.68 5.28 6.89
CA ALA A 99 1.64 5.20 5.79
C ALA A 99 0.99 5.21 4.41
N LEU A 100 -0.20 4.64 4.28
CA LEU A 100 -0.99 4.67 3.06
C LEU A 100 -1.81 5.97 2.91
N GLY A 101 -1.80 6.86 3.90
CA GLY A 101 -2.64 8.06 3.91
C GLY A 101 -4.13 7.72 3.87
N ILE A 102 -4.55 6.69 4.61
CA ILE A 102 -5.94 6.25 4.71
C ILE A 102 -6.40 6.21 6.19
N PRO A 103 -7.70 6.38 6.46
CA PRO A 103 -8.25 6.14 7.79
C PRO A 103 -8.04 4.70 8.27
N ILE A 104 -7.97 4.48 9.59
CA ILE A 104 -7.76 3.15 10.18
C ILE A 104 -8.85 2.17 9.76
N GLU A 105 -10.10 2.63 9.64
CA GLU A 105 -11.25 1.84 9.20
C GLU A 105 -11.08 1.33 7.76
N ILE A 106 -10.48 2.14 6.90
CA ILE A 106 -10.15 1.77 5.52
C ILE A 106 -9.00 0.76 5.52
N GLY A 107 -8.00 0.94 6.40
CA GLY A 107 -6.94 -0.06 6.61
C GLY A 107 -7.48 -1.41 7.08
N LYS A 108 -8.48 -1.44 7.97
CA LYS A 108 -9.17 -2.67 8.40
C LYS A 108 -9.88 -3.36 7.24
N ARG A 109 -10.60 -2.63 6.41
CA ARG A 109 -11.27 -3.20 5.22
C ARG A 109 -10.26 -3.77 4.22
N LEU A 110 -9.14 -3.09 4.01
CA LEU A 110 -8.06 -3.62 3.16
C LEU A 110 -7.48 -4.93 3.72
N TYR A 111 -7.30 -5.01 5.04
CA TYR A 111 -6.89 -6.25 5.71
C TYR A 111 -7.92 -7.38 5.52
N GLU A 112 -9.21 -7.10 5.63
CA GLU A 112 -10.29 -8.09 5.40
C GLU A 112 -10.29 -8.62 3.96
N ILE A 113 -10.07 -7.75 2.98
CA ILE A 113 -9.90 -8.14 1.57
C ILE A 113 -8.70 -9.08 1.43
N TYR A 114 -7.55 -8.72 2.00
CA TYR A 114 -6.36 -9.57 2.02
C TYR A 114 -6.64 -10.94 2.66
N ASP A 115 -7.20 -10.97 3.87
CA ASP A 115 -7.37 -12.21 4.62
C ASP A 115 -8.30 -13.19 3.88
N ARG A 116 -9.41 -12.68 3.32
CA ARG A 116 -10.31 -13.47 2.45
C ARG A 116 -9.59 -14.02 1.22
N ASN A 117 -8.72 -13.24 0.57
CA ASN A 117 -7.98 -13.70 -0.60
C ASN A 117 -6.91 -14.73 -0.23
N ARG A 118 -6.18 -14.52 0.87
CA ARG A 118 -5.18 -15.48 1.38
C ARG A 118 -5.79 -16.84 1.68
N GLN A 119 -6.99 -16.88 2.27
CA GLN A 119 -7.68 -18.14 2.58
C GLN A 119 -8.03 -18.98 1.33
N GLN A 120 -8.02 -18.36 0.14
CA GLN A 120 -8.26 -19.04 -1.14
C GLN A 120 -6.99 -19.59 -1.78
N LEU A 121 -5.81 -19.33 -1.21
CA LEU A 121 -4.59 -19.99 -1.64
C LEU A 121 -4.71 -21.51 -1.38
N PRO A 122 -4.23 -22.35 -2.31
CA PRO A 122 -4.20 -23.79 -2.07
C PRO A 122 -3.44 -24.07 -0.78
N LYS A 123 -4.08 -24.77 0.16
CA LYS A 123 -3.39 -25.29 1.34
C LYS A 123 -2.33 -26.27 0.81
N GLY A 124 -1.06 -25.95 1.05
CA GLY A 124 0.05 -26.79 0.61
C GLY A 124 -0.18 -28.25 1.04
N LYS A 125 0.05 -29.18 0.10
CA LYS A 125 0.19 -30.60 0.42
C LYS A 125 1.51 -30.84 1.14
#